data_AF-A0A7C3HMZ9-F1
#
_entry.id   AF-A0A7C3HMZ9-F1
#
_cell.length_a   1.000
_cell.length_b   1.000
_cell.length_c   1.000
_cell.angle_alpha   90.00
_cell.angle_beta   90.00
_cell.angle_gamma   90.00
#
_symmetry.space_group_name_H-M   'P 1'
#
loop_
_entity.id
_entity.type
_entity.pdbx_description
1 polymer ?
#
loop_
_entity_poly.entity_id
_entity_poly.type
_entity_poly.pdbx_seq_one_letter_code
_entity_poly.pdbx_strand_id
1 'polypeptide(L)'
;MPSRALESLKGEMSRLFAPSGVRLAWADRTQASLGYESQGIVVVRLRGDCRIPDLPMPPDERGPLAWTHITDGAVLPFSEVSCEKVTRAAQAALFGGERARREELMGRALGRVVAHELVHILLGKKDHEARGLFRKGLTARDLIEEFREEEERGRIVIQQGGKPSS
;
A
#
# COMPACT_ATOMS: atom_id res chain seq x y z
N MET A 1 11.06 6.67 8.84
CA MET A 1 10.07 7.36 7.99
C MET A 1 9.60 8.63 8.73
N PRO A 2 9.37 9.76 8.04
CA PRO A 2 8.84 10.99 8.66
C PRO A 2 7.45 10.80 9.27
N SER A 3 7.14 11.55 10.33
CA SER A 3 5.84 11.48 11.02
C SER A 3 4.68 11.85 10.10
N ARG A 4 4.81 12.90 9.28
CA ARG A 4 3.76 13.30 8.33
C ARG A 4 3.48 12.23 7.27
N ALA A 5 4.52 11.54 6.81
CA ALA A 5 4.37 10.40 5.90
C ALA A 5 3.65 9.23 6.58
N LEU A 6 3.97 8.93 7.84
CA LEU A 6 3.26 7.89 8.61
C LEU A 6 1.78 8.21 8.79
N GLU A 7 1.44 9.45 9.16
CA GLU A 7 0.05 9.84 9.35
C GLU A 7 -0.73 9.84 8.03
N SER A 8 -0.12 10.28 6.93
CA SER A 8 -0.75 10.18 5.62
C SER A 8 -0.94 8.73 5.16
N LEU A 9 0.02 7.83 5.45
CA LEU A 9 -0.12 6.40 5.19
C LEU A 9 -1.33 5.82 5.93
N LYS A 10 -1.42 6.05 7.24
CA LYS A 10 -2.55 5.57 8.06
C LYS A 10 -3.89 6.15 7.57
N GLY A 11 -3.92 7.44 7.24
CA GLY A 11 -5.11 8.10 6.72
C GLY A 11 -5.57 7.52 5.38
N GLU A 12 -4.64 7.29 4.45
CA GLU A 12 -4.94 6.68 3.15
C GLU A 12 -5.45 5.24 3.32
N MET A 13 -4.83 4.43 4.19
CA MET A 13 -5.29 3.08 4.50
C MET A 13 -6.71 3.08 5.07
N SER A 14 -6.99 3.95 6.06
CA SER A 14 -8.34 4.09 6.62
C SER A 14 -9.36 4.46 5.55
N ARG A 15 -9.02 5.40 4.65
CA ARG A 15 -9.89 5.81 3.53
C ARG A 15 -10.17 4.65 2.56
N LEU A 16 -9.14 3.88 2.21
CA LEU A 16 -9.26 2.78 1.26
C LEU A 16 -10.09 1.60 1.78
N PHE A 17 -9.98 1.28 3.07
CA PHE A 17 -10.69 0.17 3.71
C PHE A 17 -12.05 0.57 4.32
N ALA A 18 -12.36 1.87 4.43
CA ALA A 18 -13.65 2.32 4.96
C ALA A 18 -14.87 1.67 4.30
N PRO A 19 -14.93 1.49 2.95
CA PRO A 19 -16.07 0.86 2.30
C PRO A 19 -16.20 -0.65 2.54
N SER A 20 -15.13 -1.34 2.97
CA SER A 20 -15.12 -2.80 3.12
C SER A 20 -15.51 -3.28 4.52
N GLY A 21 -15.74 -2.36 5.46
CA GLY A 21 -16.04 -2.70 6.87
C GLY A 21 -14.85 -3.24 7.66
N VAL A 22 -13.65 -3.27 7.07
CA VAL A 22 -12.42 -3.73 7.74
C VAL A 22 -11.91 -2.62 8.65
N ARG A 23 -11.77 -2.91 9.95
CA ARG A 23 -11.18 -1.99 10.92
C ARG A 23 -9.70 -2.28 11.11
N LEU A 24 -8.86 -1.30 10.83
CA LEU A 24 -7.41 -1.40 11.00
C LEU A 24 -7.00 -0.78 12.33
N ALA A 25 -6.31 -1.56 13.16
CA ALA A 25 -5.63 -1.08 14.35
C ALA A 25 -4.12 -1.05 14.08
N TRP A 26 -3.46 0.03 14.47
CA TRP A 26 -2.02 0.20 14.29
C TRP A 26 -1.32 -0.01 15.63
N ALA A 27 -0.33 -0.89 15.63
CA ALA A 27 0.55 -1.09 16.77
C ALA A 27 2.00 -1.05 16.29
N ASP A 28 2.86 -0.37 17.04
CA ASP A 28 4.29 -0.61 16.91
C ASP A 28 4.67 -1.96 17.57
N ARG A 29 5.93 -2.38 17.41
CA ARG A 29 6.41 -3.66 17.92
C ARG A 29 6.30 -3.77 19.45
N THR A 30 6.46 -2.67 20.18
CA THR A 30 6.36 -2.64 21.65
C THR A 30 4.91 -2.72 22.11
N GLN A 31 4.00 -2.06 21.38
CA GLN A 31 2.57 -2.15 21.62
C GLN A 31 2.03 -3.54 21.31
N ALA A 32 2.46 -4.15 20.21
CA ALA A 32 2.06 -5.50 19.84
C ALA A 32 2.44 -6.55 20.90
N SER A 33 3.58 -6.36 21.59
CA SER A 33 4.00 -7.26 22.68
C SER A 33 3.16 -7.16 23.96
N LEU A 34 2.25 -6.18 24.07
CA LEU A 34 1.38 -6.00 25.24
C LEU A 34 0.07 -6.80 25.17
N GLY A 35 -0.10 -7.66 24.16
CA GLY A 35 -1.29 -8.50 24.00
C GLY A 35 -2.42 -7.77 23.27
N TYR A 36 -2.28 -7.61 21.95
CA TYR A 36 -3.35 -7.13 21.10
C TYR A 36 -4.34 -8.26 20.77
N GLU A 37 -5.59 -8.12 21.18
CA GLU A 37 -6.68 -8.96 20.67
C GLU A 37 -7.07 -8.48 19.28
N SER A 38 -6.83 -9.31 18.27
CA SER A 38 -7.20 -9.05 16.88
C SER A 38 -7.58 -10.35 16.17
N GLN A 39 -8.44 -10.26 15.15
CA GLN A 39 -8.81 -11.41 14.32
C GLN A 39 -7.66 -11.88 13.42
N GLY A 40 -6.64 -11.04 13.22
CA GLY A 40 -5.43 -11.34 12.48
C GLY A 40 -4.41 -10.21 12.63
N ILE A 41 -3.13 -10.57 12.71
CA ILE A 41 -2.01 -9.63 12.77
C ILE A 41 -1.25 -9.74 11.46
N VAL A 42 -1.04 -8.61 10.79
CA VAL A 42 -0.17 -8.50 9.61
C VAL A 42 1.02 -7.63 9.95
N VAL A 43 2.22 -8.12 9.65
CA VAL A 43 3.47 -7.41 9.90
C VAL A 43 4.00 -6.87 8.58
N VAL A 44 4.09 -5.54 8.49
CA VAL A 44 4.65 -4.85 7.31
C VAL A 44 6.00 -4.26 7.68
N ARG A 45 7.04 -4.65 6.93
CA ARG A 45 8.39 -4.13 7.10
C ARG A 45 8.73 -3.14 5.99
N LEU A 46 8.95 -1.89 6.37
CA LEU A 46 9.46 -0.86 5.47
C LEU A 46 11.01 -0.99 5.39
N ARG A 47 11.55 -1.17 4.18
CA ARG A 47 12.99 -1.35 3.92
C ARG A 47 13.57 -0.13 3.22
N GLY A 48 14.70 0.39 3.73
CA GLY A 48 15.39 1.56 3.16
C GLY A 48 14.86 2.89 3.66
N ASP A 49 15.14 3.97 2.92
CA ASP A 49 14.72 5.33 3.26
C ASP A 49 13.40 5.71 2.59
N CYS A 50 12.40 6.00 3.41
CA CYS A 50 11.04 6.38 2.98
C CYS A 50 10.87 7.90 2.89
N ARG A 51 11.96 8.62 2.55
CA ARG A 51 11.96 10.07 2.33
C ARG A 51 12.19 10.33 0.85
N ILE A 52 11.36 11.17 0.25
CA ILE A 52 11.62 11.71 -1.08
C ILE A 52 12.69 12.80 -0.96
N PRO A 53 13.90 12.59 -1.54
CA PRO A 53 14.94 13.61 -1.50
C PRO A 53 14.58 14.78 -2.41
N ASP A 54 15.23 15.91 -2.16
CA ASP A 54 15.04 17.13 -2.96
C ASP A 54 15.70 17.01 -4.34
N LEU A 55 16.74 16.18 -4.45
CA LEU A 55 17.47 15.93 -5.70
C LEU A 55 16.81 14.81 -6.51
N PRO A 56 16.77 14.91 -7.86
CA PRO A 56 16.27 13.85 -8.72
C PRO A 56 17.03 12.54 -8.49
N MET A 57 16.29 11.44 -8.38
CA MET A 57 16.85 10.10 -8.32
C MET A 57 16.95 9.50 -9.72
N PRO A 58 17.98 8.66 -9.99
CA PRO A 58 18.10 7.97 -11.25
C PRO A 58 16.89 7.04 -11.48
N PRO A 59 16.51 6.81 -12.75
CA PRO A 59 15.45 5.86 -13.08
C PRO A 59 15.82 4.45 -12.59
N ASP A 60 14.81 3.71 -12.12
CA ASP A 60 14.98 2.35 -11.60
C ASP A 60 14.76 1.29 -12.67
N GLU A 61 15.30 0.11 -12.41
CA GLU A 61 14.86 -1.11 -13.08
C GLU A 61 13.43 -1.43 -12.65
N ARG A 62 12.59 -1.77 -13.62
CA ARG A 62 11.19 -2.14 -13.37
C ARG A 62 11.16 -3.36 -12.44
N GLY A 63 10.45 -3.27 -11.32
CA GLY A 63 10.30 -4.38 -10.38
C GLY A 63 9.24 -4.11 -9.33
N PRO A 64 8.94 -5.11 -8.47
CA PRO A 64 7.89 -4.97 -7.47
C PRO A 64 8.26 -3.93 -6.41
N LEU A 65 7.27 -3.13 -5.99
CA LEU A 65 7.40 -2.13 -4.93
C LEU A 65 7.37 -2.76 -3.53
N ALA A 66 6.68 -3.89 -3.42
CA ALA A 66 6.57 -4.69 -2.21
C ALA A 66 6.44 -6.17 -2.58
N TRP A 67 6.61 -7.05 -1.60
CA TRP A 67 6.38 -8.47 -1.75
C TRP A 67 5.84 -9.06 -0.44
N THR A 68 5.01 -10.07 -0.59
CA THR A 68 4.48 -10.86 0.53
C THR A 68 5.14 -12.25 0.54
N HIS A 69 5.42 -12.76 1.74
CA HIS A 69 6.09 -14.05 1.93
C HIS A 69 5.12 -15.22 1.71
N ILE A 70 5.58 -16.29 1.07
CA ILE A 70 4.80 -17.49 0.80
C ILE A 70 5.58 -18.70 1.30
N THR A 71 4.94 -19.57 2.08
CA THR A 71 5.48 -20.87 2.50
C THR A 71 4.44 -21.95 2.20
N ASP A 72 4.87 -23.08 1.63
CA ASP A 72 3.99 -24.22 1.31
C ASP A 72 2.71 -23.84 0.54
N GLY A 73 2.83 -22.84 -0.34
CA GLY A 73 1.72 -22.32 -1.14
C GLY A 73 0.79 -21.34 -0.42
N ALA A 74 0.91 -21.17 0.90
CA ALA A 74 0.13 -20.24 1.70
C ALA A 74 0.77 -18.84 1.76
N VAL A 75 -0.05 -17.81 1.59
CA VAL A 75 0.35 -16.41 1.78
C VAL A 75 0.48 -16.15 3.27
N LEU A 76 1.67 -15.77 3.72
CA LEU A 76 1.94 -15.46 5.11
C LEU A 76 1.56 -14.01 5.45
N PRO A 77 1.24 -13.70 6.71
CA PRO A 77 0.89 -12.34 7.14
C PRO A 77 2.13 -11.44 7.32
N PHE A 78 3.12 -11.59 6.45
CA PHE A 78 4.36 -10.79 6.43
C PHE A 78 4.54 -10.18 5.04
N SER A 79 4.67 -8.86 4.99
CA SER A 79 4.97 -8.13 3.76
C SER A 79 6.17 -7.21 3.97
N GLU A 80 6.96 -7.04 2.92
CA GLU A 80 8.07 -6.09 2.88
C GLU A 80 7.87 -5.08 1.76
N VAL A 81 8.02 -3.80 2.09
CA VAL A 81 7.89 -2.70 1.15
C VAL A 81 9.27 -2.07 0.93
N SER A 82 9.69 -1.95 -0.32
CA SER A 82 10.90 -1.24 -0.69
C SER A 82 10.61 0.26 -0.72
N CYS A 83 11.01 0.98 0.33
CA CYS A 83 10.84 2.42 0.37
C CYS A 83 11.60 3.12 -0.73
N GLU A 84 12.77 2.65 -1.12
CA GLU A 84 13.55 3.24 -2.21
C GLU A 84 12.81 3.21 -3.54
N LYS A 85 12.17 2.09 -3.88
CA LYS A 85 11.39 1.95 -5.11
C LYS A 85 10.12 2.81 -5.07
N VAL A 86 9.42 2.82 -3.94
CA VAL A 86 8.24 3.69 -3.76
C VAL A 86 8.64 5.16 -3.85
N THR A 87 9.76 5.54 -3.24
CA THR A 87 10.33 6.90 -3.30
C THR A 87 10.64 7.30 -4.75
N ARG A 88 11.29 6.43 -5.54
CA ARG A 88 11.55 6.68 -6.98
C ARG A 88 10.26 6.89 -7.75
N ALA A 89 9.29 5.99 -7.58
CA ALA A 89 8.02 6.06 -8.28
C ALA A 89 7.26 7.35 -7.91
N ALA A 90 7.15 7.66 -6.63
CA ALA A 90 6.49 8.87 -6.15
C ALA A 90 7.20 10.14 -6.65
N GLN A 91 8.54 10.20 -6.56
CA GLN A 91 9.31 11.37 -7.00
C GLN A 91 9.17 11.62 -8.50
N ALA A 92 9.19 10.57 -9.33
CA ALA A 92 9.02 10.67 -10.77
C ALA A 92 7.63 11.21 -11.15
N ALA A 93 6.64 11.04 -10.28
CA ALA A 93 5.32 11.61 -10.46
C ALA A 93 5.21 13.05 -9.92
N LEU A 94 6.10 13.58 -9.09
CA LEU A 94 5.92 14.93 -8.54
C LEU A 94 6.11 16.05 -9.59
N PHE A 95 5.13 16.95 -9.68
CA PHE A 95 5.17 18.13 -10.53
C PHE A 95 4.75 19.41 -9.80
N GLY A 96 5.40 20.54 -10.12
CA GLY A 96 5.06 21.86 -9.57
C GLY A 96 4.96 21.89 -8.04
N GLY A 97 3.84 22.40 -7.53
CA GLY A 97 3.56 22.56 -6.10
C GLY A 97 3.49 21.25 -5.30
N GLU A 98 3.41 20.09 -5.94
CA GLU A 98 3.37 18.78 -5.28
C GLU A 98 4.67 18.50 -4.49
N ARG A 99 5.81 19.09 -4.89
CA ARG A 99 7.09 18.98 -4.17
C ARG A 99 7.01 19.49 -2.73
N ALA A 100 6.18 20.51 -2.48
CA ALA A 100 5.95 21.04 -1.14
C ALA A 100 5.18 20.05 -0.25
N ARG A 101 4.40 19.13 -0.85
CA ARG A 101 3.62 18.08 -0.18
C ARG A 101 4.29 16.70 -0.22
N ARG A 102 5.58 16.60 -0.59
CA ARG A 102 6.26 15.32 -0.85
C ARG A 102 6.15 14.29 0.29
N GLU A 103 6.19 14.70 1.55
CA GLU A 103 6.06 13.75 2.68
C GLU A 103 4.66 13.16 2.76
N GLU A 104 3.64 13.97 2.55
CA GLU A 104 2.24 13.54 2.51
C GLU A 104 2.00 12.61 1.31
N LEU A 105 2.48 12.99 0.13
CA LEU A 105 2.35 12.16 -1.07
C LEU A 105 3.14 10.85 -0.96
N MET A 106 4.28 10.85 -0.26
CA MET A 106 5.00 9.63 0.06
C MET A 106 4.19 8.71 0.99
N GLY A 107 3.54 9.28 2.01
CA GLY A 107 2.63 8.53 2.88
C GLY A 107 1.47 7.89 2.12
N ARG A 108 0.82 8.66 1.24
CA ARG A 108 -0.23 8.14 0.33
C ARG A 108 0.28 7.00 -0.54
N ALA A 109 1.44 7.16 -1.17
CA ALA A 109 2.05 6.12 -2.02
C ALA A 109 2.32 4.84 -1.24
N LEU A 110 2.91 4.94 -0.04
CA LEU A 110 3.12 3.79 0.84
C LEU A 110 1.80 3.16 1.27
N GLY A 111 0.79 3.96 1.63
CA GLY A 111 -0.53 3.47 2.01
C GLY A 111 -1.17 2.62 0.91
N ARG A 112 -1.07 3.05 -0.35
CA ARG A 112 -1.58 2.30 -1.51
C ARG A 112 -0.85 0.98 -1.73
N VAL A 113 0.47 0.98 -1.62
CA VAL A 113 1.28 -0.24 -1.74
C VAL A 113 0.96 -1.21 -0.60
N VAL A 114 0.89 -0.71 0.64
CA VAL A 114 0.54 -1.55 1.80
C VAL A 114 -0.89 -2.10 1.69
N ALA A 115 -1.84 -1.29 1.22
CA ALA A 115 -3.21 -1.74 1.00
C ALA A 115 -3.26 -2.87 -0.04
N HIS A 116 -2.49 -2.75 -1.12
CA HIS A 116 -2.37 -3.78 -2.15
C HIS A 116 -1.88 -5.11 -1.56
N GLU A 117 -0.80 -5.09 -0.79
CA GLU A 117 -0.28 -6.29 -0.13
C GLU A 117 -1.24 -6.86 0.92
N LEU A 118 -1.90 -5.99 1.70
CA LEU A 118 -2.86 -6.42 2.71
C LEU A 118 -4.06 -7.14 2.07
N VAL A 119 -4.52 -6.70 0.90
CA VAL A 119 -5.57 -7.38 0.14
C VAL A 119 -5.10 -8.77 -0.32
N HIS A 120 -3.86 -8.93 -0.82
CA HIS A 120 -3.29 -10.25 -1.12
C HIS A 120 -3.32 -11.18 0.10
N ILE A 121 -2.91 -10.67 1.27
CA ILE A 121 -2.86 -11.42 2.52
C ILE A 121 -4.27 -11.82 2.99
N LEU A 122 -5.22 -10.87 3.02
CA LEU A 122 -6.59 -11.12 3.49
C LEU A 122 -7.34 -12.11 2.59
N LEU A 123 -7.11 -12.07 1.28
CA LEU A 123 -7.75 -12.99 0.34
C LEU A 123 -7.01 -14.32 0.20
N GLY A 124 -5.77 -14.42 0.69
CA GLY A 124 -4.91 -15.58 0.47
C GLY A 124 -4.62 -15.87 -1.00
N LYS A 125 -4.70 -14.85 -1.87
CA LYS A 125 -4.59 -14.99 -3.33
C LYS A 125 -3.45 -14.15 -3.87
N LYS A 126 -2.81 -14.64 -4.93
CA LYS A 126 -1.73 -13.95 -5.67
C LYS A 126 -2.25 -13.21 -6.91
N ASP A 127 -3.51 -13.44 -7.25
CA ASP A 127 -4.13 -12.84 -8.42
C ASP A 127 -4.35 -11.35 -8.20
N HIS A 128 -4.13 -10.58 -9.27
CA HIS A 128 -4.48 -9.18 -9.33
C HIS A 128 -5.82 -9.04 -10.03
N GLU A 129 -6.50 -7.95 -9.73
CA GLU A 129 -7.76 -7.60 -10.38
C GLU A 129 -7.55 -6.91 -11.71
N ALA A 130 -8.59 -6.90 -12.55
CA ALA A 130 -8.51 -6.19 -13.82
C ALA A 130 -8.50 -4.66 -13.64
N ARG A 131 -9.04 -4.16 -12.52
CA ARG A 131 -9.30 -2.73 -12.27
C ARG A 131 -9.11 -2.36 -10.81
N GLY A 132 -9.23 -1.07 -10.53
CA GLY A 132 -9.06 -0.49 -9.20
C GLY A 132 -7.64 -0.58 -8.65
N LEU A 133 -7.51 -0.40 -7.35
CA LEU A 133 -6.22 -0.35 -6.65
C LEU A 133 -5.48 -1.71 -6.68
N PHE A 134 -6.21 -2.81 -6.85
CA PHE A 134 -5.66 -4.16 -6.80
C PHE A 134 -5.26 -4.73 -8.17
N ARG A 135 -5.14 -3.85 -9.18
CA ARG A 135 -4.62 -4.23 -10.50
C ARG A 135 -3.09 -4.37 -10.49
N LYS A 136 -2.57 -5.26 -11.35
CA LYS A 136 -1.14 -5.61 -11.43
C LYS A 136 -0.19 -4.43 -11.70
N GLY A 137 -0.68 -3.34 -12.31
CA GLY A 137 0.12 -2.18 -12.67
C GLY A 137 -0.49 -0.89 -12.15
N LEU A 138 -0.08 -0.45 -10.97
CA LEU A 138 -0.25 0.93 -10.56
C LEU A 138 0.85 1.78 -11.21
N THR A 139 0.46 2.85 -11.87
CA THR A 139 1.40 3.85 -12.39
C THR A 139 1.96 4.70 -11.26
N ALA A 140 3.07 5.39 -11.51
CA ALA A 140 3.64 6.35 -10.56
C ALA A 140 2.62 7.43 -10.13
N ARG A 141 1.74 7.86 -11.05
CA ARG A 141 0.67 8.81 -10.75
C ARG A 141 -0.42 8.20 -9.88
N ASP A 142 -0.82 6.96 -10.15
CA ASP A 142 -1.78 6.23 -9.30
C ASP A 142 -1.30 6.08 -7.85
N LEU A 143 -0.02 6.28 -7.53
CA LEU A 143 0.48 6.25 -6.16
C LEU A 143 0.28 7.57 -5.40
N ILE A 144 0.27 8.70 -6.10
CA ILE A 144 0.29 10.02 -5.45
C ILE A 144 -0.97 10.85 -5.71
N GLU A 145 -1.71 10.59 -6.78
CA GLU A 145 -2.85 11.42 -7.16
C GLU A 145 -4.05 11.20 -6.23
N GLU A 146 -4.86 12.22 -6.03
CA GLU A 146 -6.16 12.04 -5.37
C GLU A 146 -7.14 11.42 -6.36
N PHE A 147 -7.90 10.43 -5.89
CA PHE A 147 -9.04 9.89 -6.61
C PHE A 147 -10.30 10.40 -5.92
N ARG A 148 -11.30 10.81 -6.68
CA ARG A 148 -12.63 11.04 -6.12
C ARG A 148 -13.17 9.72 -5.60
N GLU A 149 -13.99 9.75 -4.56
CA GLU A 149 -14.54 8.53 -3.94
C GLU A 149 -15.34 7.67 -4.94
N GLU A 150 -15.89 8.30 -5.97
CA GLU A 150 -16.64 7.69 -7.07
C GLU A 150 -15.75 6.90 -8.05
N GLU A 151 -14.46 7.24 -8.13
CA GLU A 151 -13.56 6.71 -9.14
C GLU A 151 -13.07 5.31 -8.78
N GLU A 152 -13.27 4.36 -9.70
CA GLU A 152 -12.84 2.97 -9.53
C GLU A 152 -11.34 2.84 -9.27
N ARG A 153 -10.52 3.71 -9.87
CA ARG A 153 -9.05 3.72 -9.72
C ARG A 153 -8.59 3.76 -8.27
N GLY A 154 -9.32 4.46 -7.41
CA GLY A 154 -9.01 4.62 -5.99
C GLY A 154 -9.69 3.62 -5.07
N ARG A 155 -10.43 2.64 -5.60
CA ARG A 155 -11.22 1.67 -4.83
C ARG A 155 -10.52 0.32 -4.77
N ILE A 156 -10.68 -0.36 -3.63
CA ILE A 156 -10.42 -1.80 -3.53
C ILE A 156 -11.60 -2.50 -4.20
N VAL A 157 -11.39 -3.00 -5.42
CA VAL A 157 -12.40 -3.72 -6.19
C VAL A 157 -11.93 -5.16 -6.30
N ILE A 158 -12.68 -6.08 -5.67
CA ILE A 158 -12.44 -7.53 -5.77
C ILE A 158 -13.60 -8.13 -6.56
N GLN A 159 -13.32 -8.70 -7.72
CA GLN A 159 -14.34 -9.43 -8.46
C GLN A 159 -14.59 -10.75 -7.72
N GLN A 160 -15.83 -10.95 -7.26
CA GLN A 160 -16.20 -12.25 -6.73
C GLN A 160 -16.25 -13.26 -7.87
N GLY A 161 -15.15 -13.98 -8.07
CA GLY A 161 -15.11 -15.19 -8.87
C GLY A 161 -15.85 -16.33 -8.17
N GLY A 162 -17.16 -16.17 -7.96
CA GLY A 162 -18.05 -17.25 -7.60
C GLY A 162 -18.71 -17.78 -8.87
N LYS A 163 -18.26 -18.93 -9.37
CA LYS A 163 -19.12 -19.72 -10.25
C LYS A 163 -20.35 -20.09 -9.42
N PRO A 164 -21.60 -19.79 -9.85
CA PRO A 164 -22.76 -20.25 -9.11
C PRO A 164 -22.68 -21.77 -9.01
N SER A 165 -22.87 -22.30 -7.81
CA SER A 165 -23.10 -23.73 -7.61
C SER A 165 -24.30 -24.11 -8.48
N SER A 166 -24.04 -24.88 -9.54
CA SER A 166 -25.07 -25.63 -10.24
C SER A 166 -25.51 -26.80 -9.39
#